data_AF-A0A539EB86-F1
#
_entry.id   AF-A0A539EB86-F1
#
_cell.length_a   1.000
_cell.length_b   1.000
_cell.length_c   1.000
_cell.angle_alpha   90.00
_cell.angle_beta   90.00
_cell.angle_gamma   90.00
#
_symmetry.space_group_name_H-M   'P 1'
#
loop_
_entity.id
_entity.type
_entity.pdbx_description
1 polymer ?
#
loop_
_entity_poly.entity_id
_entity_poly.type
_entity_poly.pdbx_seq_one_letter_code
_entity_poly.pdbx_strand_id
1 'polypeptide(L)'
;MTPPHTPSETPELLAPPPWTAQPERGSLFLLRVMTWISLRLGRRVGRWVLHPITLYFLLFSGAARAASRDYLRRVLGRKPGWRDGYRHIFTFAATIHDRVYLINDRYDLFDITIHNEQIIHALLAEGRGAFLVGAHLGSFEVIHAMGRRHP
;
A
#
# COMPACT_ATOMS: atom_id res chain seq x y z
N MET A 1 19.53 10.97 58.24
CA MET A 1 18.26 10.22 58.12
C MET A 1 17.84 10.33 56.66
N THR A 2 18.33 9.41 55.83
CA THR A 2 18.13 9.42 54.37
C THR A 2 16.84 8.67 54.07
N PRO A 3 15.91 9.21 53.27
CA PRO A 3 14.68 8.48 52.95
C PRO A 3 15.04 7.18 52.18
N PRO A 4 14.31 6.08 52.42
CA PRO A 4 14.56 4.82 51.71
C PRO A 4 14.18 4.97 50.23
N HIS A 5 15.10 4.57 49.36
CA HIS A 5 14.83 4.42 47.93
C HIS A 5 13.76 3.33 47.74
N THR A 6 12.57 3.72 47.33
CA THR A 6 11.55 2.79 46.82
C THR A 6 12.07 2.21 45.51
N PRO A 7 12.22 0.88 45.36
CA PRO A 7 12.55 0.29 44.07
C PRO A 7 11.38 0.57 43.12
N SER A 8 11.66 1.37 42.10
CA SER A 8 10.78 1.67 40.98
C SER A 8 10.25 0.37 40.38
N GLU A 9 8.92 0.27 40.30
CA GLU A 9 8.18 -0.81 39.66
C GLU A 9 8.83 -1.16 38.32
N THR A 10 9.15 -2.44 38.15
CA THR A 10 9.63 -3.00 36.89
C THR A 10 8.58 -2.67 35.83
N PRO A 11 8.95 -2.02 34.71
CA PRO A 11 7.98 -1.70 33.67
C PRO A 11 7.35 -3.01 33.20
N GLU A 12 6.05 -3.11 33.42
CA GLU A 12 5.16 -4.14 32.92
C GLU A 12 5.57 -4.47 31.48
N LEU A 13 6.16 -5.65 31.29
CA LEU A 13 6.67 -6.15 30.03
C LEU A 13 5.56 -5.97 28.98
N LEU A 14 5.77 -4.97 28.11
CA LEU A 14 4.82 -4.49 27.10
C LEU A 14 4.17 -5.68 26.40
N ALA A 15 2.89 -5.91 26.72
CA ALA A 15 2.08 -6.84 25.95
C ALA A 15 2.21 -6.46 24.46
N PRO A 16 2.47 -7.44 23.57
CA PRO A 16 2.67 -7.15 22.17
C PRO A 16 1.46 -6.37 21.66
N PRO A 17 1.68 -5.28 20.91
CA PRO A 17 0.60 -4.40 20.53
C PRO A 17 -0.47 -5.18 19.73
N PRO A 18 -1.77 -4.84 19.86
CA PRO A 18 -2.89 -5.64 19.33
C PRO A 18 -2.85 -5.94 17.83
N TRP A 19 -2.01 -5.25 17.05
CA TRP A 19 -1.82 -5.49 15.62
C TRP A 19 -0.99 -6.75 15.35
N THR A 20 -0.13 -7.18 16.27
CA THR A 20 0.71 -8.39 16.12
C THR A 20 -0.11 -9.68 16.25
N ALA A 21 -1.26 -9.61 16.93
CA ALA A 21 -2.17 -10.74 17.12
C ALA A 21 -3.29 -10.81 16.08
N GLN A 22 -3.36 -9.88 15.11
CA GLN A 22 -4.34 -9.98 14.04
C GLN A 22 -3.93 -11.07 13.05
N PRO A 23 -4.72 -12.14 12.87
CA PRO A 23 -4.44 -13.12 11.84
C PRO A 23 -4.50 -12.43 10.48
N GLU A 24 -3.52 -12.74 9.61
CA GLU A 24 -3.54 -12.27 8.23
C GLU A 24 -4.84 -12.71 7.57
N ARG A 25 -5.77 -11.77 7.36
CA ARG A 25 -7.04 -12.02 6.65
C ARG A 25 -6.81 -12.06 5.14
N GLY A 26 -5.81 -12.81 4.70
CA GLY A 26 -5.48 -13.06 3.31
C GLY A 26 -5.66 -14.54 3.00
N SER A 27 -6.69 -14.90 2.26
CA SER A 27 -6.79 -16.27 1.74
C SER A 27 -5.80 -16.40 0.57
N LEU A 28 -4.77 -17.23 0.74
CA LEU A 28 -3.83 -17.59 -0.34
C LEU A 28 -4.56 -18.08 -1.60
N PHE A 29 -5.72 -18.71 -1.42
CA PHE A 29 -6.59 -19.10 -2.53
C PHE A 29 -7.14 -17.89 -3.29
N LEU A 30 -7.66 -16.86 -2.60
CA LEU A 30 -8.11 -15.62 -3.25
C LEU A 30 -6.96 -14.90 -3.95
N LEU A 31 -5.76 -14.88 -3.36
CA LEU A 31 -4.58 -14.31 -3.99
C LEU A 31 -4.23 -15.05 -5.28
N ARG A 32 -4.22 -16.39 -5.27
CA ARG A 32 -3.99 -17.21 -6.48
C ARG A 32 -5.05 -17.01 -7.55
N VAL A 33 -6.33 -16.93 -7.17
CA VAL A 33 -7.42 -16.66 -8.12
C VAL A 33 -7.29 -15.26 -8.72
N MET A 34 -6.99 -14.23 -7.91
CA MET A 34 -6.74 -12.89 -8.43
C MET A 34 -5.54 -12.85 -9.37
N THR A 35 -4.43 -13.51 -9.03
CA THR A 35 -3.25 -13.60 -9.91
C THR A 35 -3.58 -14.31 -11.22
N TRP A 36 -4.33 -15.41 -11.17
CA TRP A 36 -4.74 -16.13 -12.38
C TRP A 36 -5.66 -15.30 -13.27
N ILE A 37 -6.67 -14.64 -12.70
CA ILE A 37 -7.57 -13.74 -13.43
C ILE A 37 -6.77 -12.60 -14.06
N SER A 38 -5.84 -12.02 -13.29
CA SER A 38 -5.00 -10.91 -13.73
C SER A 38 -4.13 -11.27 -14.92
N LEU A 39 -3.44 -12.41 -14.84
CA LEU A 39 -2.49 -12.83 -15.86
C LEU A 39 -3.18 -13.40 -17.11
N ARG A 40 -4.39 -13.97 -16.97
CA ARG A 40 -5.09 -14.65 -18.07
C ARG A 40 -6.15 -13.80 -18.77
N LEU A 41 -6.83 -12.89 -18.06
CA LEU A 41 -7.88 -12.03 -18.63
C LEU A 41 -7.45 -10.56 -18.79
N GLY A 42 -6.29 -10.19 -18.23
CA GLY A 42 -5.69 -8.86 -18.40
C GLY A 42 -6.27 -7.76 -17.52
N ARG A 43 -5.64 -6.58 -17.60
CA ARG A 43 -5.84 -5.44 -16.67
C ARG A 43 -7.27 -4.90 -16.62
N ARG A 44 -7.99 -4.89 -17.75
CA ARG A 44 -9.37 -4.38 -17.83
C ARG A 44 -10.34 -5.24 -17.02
N VAL A 45 -10.25 -6.56 -17.15
CA VAL A 45 -11.13 -7.49 -16.42
C VAL A 45 -10.75 -7.52 -14.94
N GLY A 46 -9.46 -7.49 -14.61
CA GLY A 46 -9.01 -7.37 -13.22
C GLY A 46 -9.61 -6.14 -12.53
N ARG A 47 -9.67 -4.98 -13.23
CA ARG A 47 -10.29 -3.77 -12.69
C ARG A 47 -11.80 -3.92 -12.46
N TRP A 48 -12.52 -4.65 -13.31
CA TRP A 48 -13.93 -4.98 -13.08
C TRP A 48 -14.12 -5.86 -11.84
N VAL A 49 -13.27 -6.86 -11.64
CA VAL A 49 -13.31 -7.76 -10.47
C VAL A 49 -13.00 -7.03 -9.16
N LEU A 50 -12.25 -5.92 -9.21
CA LEU A 50 -12.01 -5.10 -8.01
C LEU A 50 -13.27 -4.40 -7.48
N HIS A 51 -14.27 -4.12 -8.31
CA HIS A 51 -15.53 -3.51 -7.87
C HIS A 51 -16.29 -4.37 -6.84
N PRO A 52 -16.62 -5.65 -7.12
CA PRO A 52 -17.31 -6.50 -6.15
C PRO A 52 -16.44 -6.79 -4.91
N ILE A 53 -15.12 -6.92 -5.05
CA ILE A 53 -14.20 -7.08 -3.92
C ILE A 53 -14.24 -5.85 -3.01
N THR A 54 -14.14 -4.66 -3.59
CA THR A 54 -14.23 -3.39 -2.85
C THR A 54 -15.57 -3.28 -2.13
N LEU A 55 -16.66 -3.64 -2.80
CA LEU A 55 -18.00 -3.61 -2.20
C LEU A 55 -18.11 -4.59 -1.02
N TYR A 56 -17.58 -5.80 -1.17
CA TYR A 56 -17.50 -6.78 -0.08
C TYR A 56 -16.75 -6.21 1.13
N PHE A 57 -15.55 -5.67 0.94
CA PHE A 57 -14.79 -5.10 2.06
C PHE A 57 -15.46 -3.85 2.65
N LEU A 58 -16.12 -3.03 1.84
CA LEU A 58 -16.83 -1.86 2.31
C LEU A 58 -18.06 -2.21 3.18
N LEU A 59 -18.74 -3.32 2.88
CA LEU A 59 -19.92 -3.79 3.61
C LEU A 59 -19.56 -4.66 4.82
N PHE A 60 -18.60 -5.56 4.69
CA PHE A 60 -18.29 -6.58 5.70
C PHE A 60 -17.07 -6.24 6.58
N SER A 61 -16.21 -5.29 6.19
CA SER A 61 -15.02 -4.91 6.98
C SER A 61 -15.25 -3.62 7.79
N GLY A 62 -15.97 -3.75 8.91
CA GLY A 62 -16.25 -2.63 9.82
C GLY A 62 -15.00 -1.93 10.33
N ALA A 63 -13.94 -2.69 10.66
CA ALA A 63 -12.67 -2.16 11.17
C ALA A 63 -11.90 -1.35 10.10
N ALA A 64 -11.77 -1.89 8.88
CA ALA A 64 -11.10 -1.17 7.79
C ALA A 64 -11.87 0.09 7.40
N ARG A 65 -13.21 0.04 7.42
CA ARG A 65 -14.07 1.20 7.17
C ARG A 65 -13.91 2.27 8.25
N ALA A 66 -13.82 1.89 9.53
CA ALA A 66 -13.61 2.84 10.62
C ALA A 66 -12.24 3.54 10.49
N ALA A 67 -11.16 2.76 10.33
CA ALA A 67 -9.81 3.29 10.16
C ALA A 67 -9.70 4.21 8.93
N SER A 68 -10.27 3.80 7.78
CA SER A 68 -10.30 4.61 6.57
C SER A 68 -11.05 5.93 6.77
N ARG A 69 -12.19 5.91 7.47
CA ARG A 69 -12.95 7.13 7.76
C ARG A 69 -12.20 8.06 8.69
N ASP A 70 -11.49 7.54 9.68
CA ASP A 70 -10.70 8.37 10.59
C ASP A 70 -9.53 9.04 9.88
N TYR A 71 -8.83 8.31 9.01
CA TYR A 71 -7.80 8.87 8.15
C TYR A 71 -8.35 9.94 7.20
N LEU A 72 -9.43 9.63 6.47
CA LEU A 72 -10.04 10.56 5.52
C LEU A 72 -10.59 11.81 6.20
N ARG A 73 -11.08 11.71 7.44
CA ARG A 73 -11.52 12.88 8.21
C ARG A 73 -10.37 13.85 8.46
N ARG A 74 -9.18 13.34 8.79
CA ARG A 74 -7.97 14.15 9.03
C ARG A 74 -7.47 14.83 7.76
N VAL A 75 -7.43 14.10 6.64
CA VAL A 75 -6.88 14.60 5.38
C VAL A 75 -7.85 15.55 4.65
N LEU A 76 -9.14 15.23 4.65
CA LEU A 76 -10.14 16.02 3.92
C LEU A 76 -10.72 17.19 4.73
N GLY A 77 -10.49 17.24 6.04
CA GLY A 77 -11.07 18.27 6.92
C GLY A 77 -12.59 18.23 7.03
N ARG A 78 -13.25 17.19 6.50
CA ARG A 78 -14.71 17.02 6.49
C ARG A 78 -15.10 15.60 6.85
N LYS A 79 -16.37 15.39 7.22
CA LYS A 79 -16.91 14.04 7.46
C LYS A 79 -16.91 13.25 6.14
N PRO A 80 -16.16 12.13 6.04
CA PRO A 80 -16.10 11.37 4.79
C PRO A 80 -17.42 10.65 4.54
N GLY A 81 -17.87 10.73 3.28
CA GLY A 81 -19.05 10.03 2.79
C GLY A 81 -18.74 8.60 2.37
N TRP A 82 -19.78 7.84 2.01
CA TRP A 82 -19.64 6.46 1.55
C TRP A 82 -18.80 6.35 0.26
N ARG A 83 -18.92 7.34 -0.63
CA ARG A 83 -18.12 7.45 -1.86
C ARG A 83 -16.63 7.65 -1.57
N ASP A 84 -16.26 8.42 -0.54
CA ASP A 84 -14.86 8.64 -0.17
C ASP A 84 -14.23 7.33 0.35
N GLY A 85 -14.97 6.60 1.19
CA GLY A 85 -14.56 5.28 1.67
C GLY A 85 -14.43 4.25 0.54
N TYR A 86 -15.41 4.20 -0.37
CA TYR A 86 -15.36 3.35 -1.55
C TYR A 86 -14.12 3.65 -2.40
N ARG A 87 -13.86 4.93 -2.74
CA ARG A 87 -12.70 5.33 -3.54
C ARG A 87 -11.39 4.98 -2.85
N HIS A 88 -11.31 5.15 -1.54
CA HIS A 88 -10.10 4.84 -0.78
C HIS A 88 -9.78 3.33 -0.81
N ILE A 89 -10.78 2.49 -0.49
CA ILE A 89 -10.61 1.03 -0.51
C ILE A 89 -10.34 0.53 -1.94
N PHE A 90 -11.07 1.04 -2.93
CA PHE A 90 -10.86 0.70 -4.34
C PHE A 90 -9.44 1.06 -4.80
N THR A 91 -8.96 2.25 -4.45
CA THR A 91 -7.61 2.71 -4.81
C THR A 91 -6.54 1.85 -4.17
N PHE A 92 -6.73 1.47 -2.90
CA PHE A 92 -5.83 0.56 -2.21
C PHE A 92 -5.79 -0.83 -2.87
N ALA A 93 -6.96 -1.40 -3.14
CA ALA A 93 -7.09 -2.70 -3.81
C ALA A 93 -6.49 -2.67 -5.22
N ALA A 94 -6.75 -1.61 -6.00
CA ALA A 94 -6.16 -1.41 -7.32
C ALA A 94 -4.64 -1.29 -7.27
N THR A 95 -4.10 -0.58 -6.28
CA THR A 95 -2.65 -0.41 -6.10
C THR A 95 -1.96 -1.75 -5.80
N ILE A 96 -2.54 -2.57 -4.91
CA ILE A 96 -2.01 -3.90 -4.60
C ILE A 96 -2.10 -4.81 -5.82
N HIS A 97 -3.23 -4.78 -6.52
CA HIS A 97 -3.45 -5.58 -7.71
C HIS A 97 -2.49 -5.20 -8.85
N ASP A 98 -2.21 -3.90 -9.03
CA ASP A 98 -1.24 -3.43 -10.03
C ASP A 98 0.18 -3.98 -9.74
N ARG A 99 0.56 -4.20 -8.46
CA ARG A 99 1.85 -4.85 -8.11
C ARG A 99 1.96 -6.29 -8.62
N VAL A 100 0.84 -7.02 -8.72
CA VAL A 100 0.85 -8.39 -9.28
C VAL A 100 1.35 -8.38 -10.72
N TYR A 101 0.99 -7.37 -11.53
CA TYR A 101 1.48 -7.26 -12.90
C TYR A 101 2.94 -6.84 -12.97
N LEU A 102 3.37 -5.92 -12.10
CA LEU A 102 4.76 -5.44 -12.04
C LEU A 102 5.72 -6.56 -11.66
N ILE A 103 5.38 -7.38 -10.66
CA ILE A 103 6.20 -8.54 -10.24
C ILE A 103 6.27 -9.62 -11.34
N ASN A 104 5.25 -9.71 -12.20
CA ASN A 104 5.23 -10.67 -13.31
C ASN A 104 5.83 -10.11 -14.62
N ASP A 105 6.66 -9.06 -14.51
CA ASP A 105 7.31 -8.37 -15.63
C ASP A 105 6.36 -7.84 -16.73
N ARG A 106 5.06 -7.65 -16.42
CA ARG A 106 4.05 -7.10 -17.34
C ARG A 106 4.01 -5.57 -17.28
N TYR A 107 5.16 -4.94 -17.48
CA TYR A 107 5.31 -3.49 -17.48
C TYR A 107 4.68 -2.81 -18.70
N ASP A 108 4.48 -3.56 -19.79
CA ASP A 108 3.83 -3.13 -21.04
C ASP A 108 2.39 -2.63 -20.83
N LEU A 109 1.76 -3.01 -19.72
CA LEU A 109 0.41 -2.61 -19.37
C LEU A 109 0.31 -1.25 -18.67
N PHE A 110 1.44 -0.62 -18.34
CA PHE A 110 1.50 0.66 -17.64
C PHE A 110 2.08 1.75 -18.53
N ASP A 111 1.33 2.84 -18.68
CA ASP A 111 1.87 4.09 -19.20
C ASP A 111 2.55 4.82 -18.02
N ILE A 112 3.88 4.83 -18.01
CA ILE A 112 4.69 5.38 -16.93
C ILE A 112 5.29 6.69 -17.43
N THR A 113 4.78 7.81 -16.94
CA THR A 113 5.33 9.14 -17.20
C THR A 113 6.19 9.60 -16.05
N ILE A 114 7.48 9.79 -16.30
CA ILE A 114 8.44 10.31 -15.32
C ILE A 114 8.44 11.83 -15.41
N HIS A 115 8.24 12.49 -14.28
CA HIS A 115 8.37 13.94 -14.19
C HIS A 115 9.75 14.27 -13.63
N ASN A 116 10.44 15.24 -14.23
CA ASN A 116 11.79 15.69 -13.85
C ASN A 116 12.90 14.64 -14.02
N GLU A 117 12.81 13.81 -15.07
CA GLU A 117 13.83 12.81 -15.41
C GLU A 117 15.23 13.43 -15.59
N GLN A 118 15.28 14.68 -16.06
CA GLN A 118 16.51 15.43 -16.31
C GLN A 118 17.36 15.62 -15.03
N ILE A 119 16.70 15.73 -13.87
CA ILE A 119 17.40 15.89 -12.58
C ILE A 119 18.15 14.61 -12.23
N ILE A 120 17.55 13.45 -12.50
CA ILE A 120 18.16 12.14 -12.25
C ILE A 120 19.37 11.93 -13.19
N HIS A 121 19.20 12.26 -14.48
CA HIS A 121 20.30 12.16 -15.46
C HIS A 121 21.48 13.07 -15.10
N ALA A 122 21.23 14.30 -14.65
CA ALA A 122 22.28 15.21 -14.21
C ALA A 122 23.06 14.67 -13.00
N LEU A 123 22.36 14.14 -11.99
CA LEU A 123 22.99 13.56 -10.79
C LEU A 123 23.82 12.30 -11.09
N LEU A 124 23.37 11.48 -12.04
CA LEU A 124 24.11 10.31 -12.51
C LEU A 124 25.36 10.71 -13.31
N ALA A 125 25.24 11.70 -14.21
CA ALA A 125 26.37 12.21 -14.99
C ALA A 125 27.47 12.85 -14.12
N GLU A 126 27.10 13.44 -12.99
CA GLU A 126 28.04 13.99 -12.00
C GLU A 126 28.75 12.90 -11.15
N GLY A 127 28.34 11.63 -11.24
CA GLY A 127 28.95 10.53 -10.49
C GLY A 127 28.71 10.58 -8.98
N ARG A 128 27.77 11.41 -8.51
CA ARG A 128 27.54 11.67 -7.07
C ARG A 128 26.65 10.64 -6.38
N GLY A 129 26.10 9.69 -7.14
CA GLY A 129 25.08 8.78 -6.65
C GLY A 129 23.77 9.51 -6.28
N ALA A 130 22.69 8.77 -6.09
CA ALA A 130 21.41 9.34 -5.69
C ALA A 130 20.69 8.42 -4.69
N PHE A 131 19.98 9.01 -3.73
CA PHE A 131 19.10 8.28 -2.82
C PHE A 131 17.65 8.60 -3.15
N LEU A 132 16.89 7.57 -3.52
CA LEU A 132 15.46 7.68 -3.82
C LEU A 132 14.64 7.39 -2.57
N VAL A 133 13.93 8.40 -2.06
CA VAL A 133 12.95 8.24 -0.98
C VAL A 133 11.56 8.25 -1.58
N GLY A 134 10.76 7.23 -1.29
CA GLY A 134 9.33 7.24 -1.61
C GLY A 134 8.47 7.03 -0.36
N ALA A 135 7.18 7.32 -0.49
CA ALA A 135 6.18 7.05 0.53
C ALA A 135 5.47 5.71 0.26
N HIS A 136 4.87 5.08 1.27
CA HIS A 136 3.94 3.92 1.14
C HIS A 136 2.64 4.25 0.38
N LEU A 137 2.72 5.19 -0.56
CA LEU A 137 1.65 5.67 -1.40
C LEU A 137 1.95 5.20 -2.83
N GLY A 138 1.17 4.24 -3.33
CA GLY A 138 1.33 3.69 -4.67
C GLY A 138 2.21 2.42 -4.72
N SER A 139 2.99 2.29 -5.79
CA SER A 139 3.79 1.09 -6.08
C SER A 139 5.28 1.45 -6.25
N PHE A 140 6.09 1.13 -5.24
CA PHE A 140 7.55 1.27 -5.30
C PHE A 140 8.19 0.39 -6.37
N GLU A 141 7.53 -0.69 -6.77
CA GLU A 141 7.97 -1.60 -7.85
C GLU A 141 8.17 -0.86 -9.19
N VAL A 142 7.48 0.27 -9.39
CA VAL A 142 7.67 1.10 -10.59
C VAL A 142 9.08 1.71 -10.62
N ILE A 143 9.68 2.01 -9.46
CA ILE A 143 11.06 2.52 -9.38
C ILE A 143 12.06 1.42 -9.73
N HIS A 144 11.79 0.18 -9.31
CA HIS A 144 12.61 -0.98 -9.70
C HIS A 144 12.59 -1.20 -11.22
N ALA A 145 11.42 -1.03 -11.85
CA ALA A 145 11.30 -1.09 -13.31
C ALA A 145 12.14 -0.03 -14.05
N MET A 146 12.32 1.17 -13.47
CA MET A 146 13.16 2.22 -14.05
C MET A 146 14.65 1.83 -14.05
N GLY A 147 15.12 1.19 -12.97
CA GLY A 147 16.51 0.71 -12.89
C GLY A 147 16.88 -0.34 -13.93
N ARG A 148 15.90 -1.04 -14.53
CA ARG A 148 16.15 -2.00 -15.62
C ARG A 148 16.15 -1.37 -17.01
N ARG A 149 15.62 -0.15 -17.17
CA ARG A 149 15.62 0.58 -18.46
C ARG A 149 16.92 1.36 -18.71
N HIS A 150 17.72 1.61 -17.67
CA HIS A 150 19.06 2.20 -17.79
C HIS A 150 20.09 1.21 -17.23
N PRO A 151 20.88 0.51 -18.07
CA PRO A 151 21.99 -0.30 -17.61
C PRO A 151 23.10 0.53 -16.96
#